data_AF-A0A6C0LLF3-F1
#
_entry.id   AF-A0A6C0LLF3-F1
#
_cell.length_a   1.000
_cell.length_b   1.000
_cell.length_c   1.000
_cell.angle_alpha   90.00
_cell.angle_beta   90.00
_cell.angle_gamma   90.00
#
_symmetry.space_group_name_H-M   'P 1'
#
loop_
_entity.id
_entity.type
_entity.pdbx_description
1 polymer ?
#
loop_
_entity_poly.entity_id
_entity_poly.type
_entity_poly.pdbx_seq_one_letter_code
_entity_poly.pdbx_strand_id
1 'polypeptide(L)'
;MERIFGKENLLDWIDAYGMTIFAAAACAVVLTTPDRSMGAAIFGLSFMYFWVYFFHRALHYLPTEGPLMYINTHWIFHHQPLKLLDRRVELGLEMINDLAMSLTVLWLQAMTSIWIVPTSVILFYAIWYTSVHIVNYSIIGSQVHKDHHKNVGTNFGPDVLDQLFGTNHEPVKEDLIPLAPNMVIAFGIVFLLKQCIKWVD
;
A
#
# COMPACT_ATOMS: atom_id res chain seq x y z
N MET A 1 6.35 15.23 -17.35
CA MET A 1 5.08 15.95 -17.11
C MET A 1 4.10 15.86 -18.27
N GLU A 2 4.55 15.93 -19.54
CA GLU A 2 3.65 15.77 -20.72
C GLU A 2 2.88 14.43 -20.74
N ARG A 3 3.48 13.36 -20.19
CA ARG A 3 2.85 12.03 -20.07
C ARG A 3 1.63 11.95 -19.13
N ILE A 4 1.47 12.92 -18.23
CA ILE A 4 0.40 12.91 -17.20
C ILE A 4 -0.65 13.98 -17.49
N PHE A 5 -0.23 15.17 -17.93
CA PHE A 5 -1.12 16.32 -18.10
C PHE A 5 -1.65 16.54 -19.53
N GLY A 6 -1.42 15.59 -20.45
CA GLY A 6 -2.14 15.55 -21.72
C GLY A 6 -3.64 15.31 -21.46
N LYS A 7 -4.53 16.04 -22.14
CA LYS A 7 -5.99 15.98 -21.89
C LYS A 7 -6.57 14.57 -22.04
N GLU A 8 -6.06 13.78 -23.00
CA GLU A 8 -6.44 12.37 -23.20
C GLU A 8 -5.92 11.48 -22.05
N ASN A 9 -4.78 11.81 -21.46
CA ASN A 9 -4.26 11.07 -20.30
C ASN A 9 -5.06 11.35 -19.03
N LEU A 10 -5.60 12.57 -18.84
CA LEU A 10 -6.30 12.90 -17.58
C LEU A 10 -7.59 12.10 -17.38
N LEU A 11 -8.39 11.90 -18.43
CA LEU A 11 -9.63 11.12 -18.33
C LEU A 11 -9.35 9.66 -17.99
N ASP A 12 -8.37 9.04 -18.67
CA ASP A 12 -7.95 7.67 -18.35
C ASP A 12 -7.49 7.51 -16.89
N TRP A 13 -6.82 8.52 -16.33
CA TRP A 13 -6.40 8.51 -14.92
C TRP A 13 -7.59 8.60 -13.98
N ILE A 14 -8.57 9.44 -14.29
CA ILE A 14 -9.80 9.57 -13.50
C ILE A 14 -10.59 8.26 -13.56
N ASP A 15 -10.68 7.64 -14.73
CA ASP A 15 -11.42 6.39 -14.93
C ASP A 15 -10.74 5.22 -14.19
N ALA A 16 -9.40 5.11 -14.27
CA ALA A 16 -8.66 4.03 -13.62
C ALA A 16 -8.56 4.18 -12.09
N TYR A 17 -8.37 5.41 -11.60
CA TYR A 17 -7.97 5.65 -10.20
C TYR A 17 -8.92 6.55 -9.42
N GLY A 18 -9.61 7.47 -10.11
CA GLY A 18 -10.29 8.61 -9.49
C GLY A 18 -11.33 8.20 -8.45
N MET A 19 -12.17 7.21 -8.78
CA MET A 19 -13.20 6.73 -7.86
C MET A 19 -12.60 6.10 -6.59
N THR A 20 -11.61 5.23 -6.74
CA THR A 20 -10.97 4.55 -5.62
C THR A 20 -10.21 5.54 -4.73
N ILE A 21 -9.47 6.48 -5.31
CA ILE A 21 -8.75 7.53 -4.56
C ILE A 21 -9.73 8.43 -3.81
N PHE A 22 -10.80 8.87 -4.47
CA PHE A 22 -11.82 9.73 -3.85
C PHE A 22 -12.52 9.01 -2.69
N ALA A 23 -12.93 7.76 -2.88
CA ALA A 23 -13.58 6.96 -1.85
C ALA A 23 -12.63 6.70 -0.66
N ALA A 24 -11.36 6.39 -0.92
CA ALA A 24 -10.36 6.21 0.12
C ALA A 24 -10.14 7.50 0.93
N ALA A 25 -10.09 8.66 0.26
CA ALA A 25 -9.99 9.96 0.92
C ALA A 25 -11.23 10.24 1.79
N ALA A 26 -12.43 9.95 1.30
CA ALA A 26 -13.65 10.08 2.10
C ALA A 26 -13.64 9.17 3.34
N CYS A 27 -13.24 7.90 3.19
CA CYS A 27 -13.06 6.96 4.30
C CYS A 27 -12.05 7.49 5.33
N ALA A 28 -10.89 7.98 4.88
CA ALA A 28 -9.87 8.55 5.75
C ALA A 28 -10.43 9.75 6.56
N VAL A 29 -11.13 10.67 5.90
CA VAL A 29 -11.75 11.84 6.55
C VAL A 29 -12.77 11.42 7.59
N VAL A 30 -13.63 10.44 7.29
CA VAL A 30 -14.63 9.93 8.24
C VAL A 30 -13.95 9.31 9.45
N LEU A 31 -12.91 8.50 9.26
CA LEU A 31 -12.22 7.83 10.36
C LEU A 31 -11.53 8.81 11.30
N THR A 32 -11.04 9.95 10.80
CA THR A 32 -10.30 10.93 11.60
C THR A 32 -11.15 12.07 12.15
N THR A 33 -12.41 12.21 11.72
CA THR A 33 -13.31 13.25 12.22
C THR A 33 -13.91 12.82 13.57
N PRO A 34 -14.01 13.71 14.59
CA PRO A 34 -13.66 15.14 14.58
C PRO A 34 -12.21 15.45 14.99
N ASP A 35 -11.43 14.44 15.36
CA ASP A 35 -10.10 14.58 15.97
C ASP A 35 -9.10 15.36 15.11
N ARG A 36 -9.18 15.19 13.79
CA ARG A 36 -8.28 15.84 12.81
C ARG A 36 -9.05 16.49 11.67
N SER A 37 -8.41 17.50 11.07
CA SER A 37 -8.95 18.18 9.90
C SER A 37 -8.96 17.28 8.66
N MET A 38 -9.85 17.58 7.72
CA MET A 38 -9.89 16.93 6.41
C MET A 38 -8.53 17.00 5.69
N GLY A 39 -7.82 18.13 5.80
CA GLY A 39 -6.49 18.29 5.21
C GLY A 39 -5.45 17.34 5.79
N ALA A 40 -5.47 17.12 7.11
CA ALA A 40 -4.56 16.16 7.76
C ALA A 40 -4.86 14.71 7.33
N ALA A 41 -6.13 14.36 7.15
CA ALA A 41 -6.53 13.03 6.67
C ALA A 41 -6.07 12.76 5.23
N ILE A 42 -6.31 13.72 4.32
CA ILE A 42 -5.91 13.62 2.91
C ILE A 42 -4.39 13.61 2.78
N PHE A 43 -3.70 14.47 3.53
CA PHE A 43 -2.23 14.46 3.59
C PHE A 43 -1.72 13.11 4.09
N GLY A 44 -2.28 12.60 5.19
CA GLY A 44 -1.89 11.32 5.76
C GLY A 44 -2.07 10.16 4.79
N LEU A 45 -3.20 10.11 4.07
CA LEU A 45 -3.46 9.06 3.09
C LEU A 45 -2.48 9.15 1.92
N SER A 46 -2.25 10.36 1.41
CA SER A 46 -1.27 10.61 0.34
C SER A 46 0.13 10.18 0.80
N PHE A 47 0.53 10.57 2.01
CA PHE A 47 1.80 10.17 2.62
C PHE A 47 1.92 8.64 2.67
N MET A 48 0.88 7.92 3.10
CA MET A 48 0.90 6.46 3.17
C MET A 48 1.07 5.78 1.80
N TYR A 49 0.46 6.32 0.73
CA TYR A 49 0.69 5.86 -0.65
C TYR A 49 2.17 5.97 -1.02
N PHE A 50 2.75 7.16 -0.86
CA PHE A 50 4.16 7.40 -1.16
C PHE A 50 5.10 6.58 -0.27
N TRP A 51 4.78 6.46 1.02
CA TRP A 51 5.56 5.71 1.98
C TRP A 51 5.71 4.27 1.54
N VAL A 52 4.59 3.57 1.29
CA VAL A 52 4.64 2.16 0.90
C VAL A 52 5.32 1.97 -0.45
N TYR A 53 5.06 2.82 -1.44
CA TYR A 53 5.73 2.74 -2.74
C TYR A 53 7.25 2.85 -2.61
N PHE A 54 7.75 3.87 -1.91
CA PHE A 54 9.19 4.06 -1.77
C PHE A 54 9.82 3.05 -0.83
N PHE A 55 9.12 2.62 0.21
CA PHE A 55 9.61 1.59 1.12
C PHE A 55 9.73 0.25 0.39
N HIS A 56 8.71 -0.16 -0.36
CA HIS A 56 8.74 -1.38 -1.18
C HIS A 56 9.91 -1.32 -2.18
N ARG A 57 10.04 -0.21 -2.92
CA ARG A 57 11.15 -0.01 -3.82
C ARG A 57 12.51 -0.06 -3.12
N ALA A 58 12.64 0.48 -1.91
CA ALA A 58 13.86 0.40 -1.11
C ALA A 58 14.21 -1.04 -0.72
N LEU A 59 13.21 -1.87 -0.41
CA LEU A 59 13.42 -3.31 -0.13
C LEU A 59 14.01 -4.05 -1.33
N HIS A 60 13.68 -3.64 -2.56
CA HIS A 60 14.30 -4.16 -3.79
C HIS A 60 15.75 -3.70 -4.03
N TYR A 61 16.22 -2.69 -3.29
CA TYR A 61 17.62 -2.25 -3.32
C TYR A 61 18.44 -2.76 -2.13
N LEU A 62 17.82 -3.39 -1.14
CA LEU A 62 18.54 -4.01 -0.04
C LEU A 62 19.30 -5.26 -0.51
N PRO A 63 20.43 -5.60 0.15
CA PRO A 63 21.20 -6.78 -0.21
C PRO A 63 20.34 -8.04 -0.26
N THR A 64 20.48 -8.81 -1.33
CA THR A 64 19.79 -10.09 -1.56
C THR A 64 20.72 -11.29 -1.38
N GLU A 65 21.97 -11.04 -0.97
CA GLU A 65 23.01 -12.03 -0.76
C GLU A 65 23.85 -11.67 0.48
N GLY A 66 24.55 -12.67 1.03
CA GLY A 66 25.40 -12.49 2.21
C GLY A 66 24.62 -12.30 3.52
N PRO A 67 25.32 -11.95 4.63
CA PRO A 67 24.71 -11.90 5.96
C PRO A 67 23.67 -10.78 6.12
N LEU A 68 23.73 -9.73 5.30
CA LEU A 68 22.73 -8.65 5.32
C LEU A 68 21.45 -9.03 4.57
N MET A 69 21.39 -10.16 3.86
CA MET A 69 20.14 -10.61 3.25
C MET A 69 19.03 -10.81 4.29
N TYR A 70 19.38 -11.22 5.52
CA TYR A 70 18.42 -11.52 6.58
C TYR A 70 17.60 -10.31 7.08
N ILE A 71 18.04 -9.09 6.79
CA ILE A 71 17.24 -7.89 7.07
C ILE A 71 16.20 -7.60 5.99
N ASN A 72 16.34 -8.19 4.78
CA ASN A 72 15.43 -8.03 3.68
C ASN A 72 14.37 -9.14 3.69
N THR A 73 13.48 -9.10 4.67
CA THR A 73 12.39 -10.08 4.85
C THR A 73 11.46 -10.14 3.64
N HIS A 74 11.31 -9.03 2.92
CA HIS A 74 10.55 -8.98 1.68
C HIS A 74 11.17 -9.86 0.60
N TRP A 75 12.48 -9.74 0.35
CA TRP A 75 13.14 -10.64 -0.60
C TRP A 75 13.08 -12.10 -0.14
N ILE A 76 13.34 -12.34 1.15
CA ILE A 76 13.40 -13.69 1.72
C ILE A 76 12.05 -14.37 1.75
N PHE A 77 10.92 -13.70 1.98
CA PHE A 77 9.64 -14.37 2.17
C PHE A 77 8.68 -14.19 1.01
N HIS A 78 8.85 -13.15 0.21
CA HIS A 78 7.96 -12.81 -0.89
C HIS A 78 8.58 -13.10 -2.26
N HIS A 79 9.82 -12.67 -2.52
CA HIS A 79 10.53 -12.93 -3.79
C HIS A 79 11.32 -14.26 -3.80
N GLN A 80 10.94 -15.23 -2.98
CA GLN A 80 11.67 -16.51 -2.89
C GLN A 80 11.80 -17.18 -4.27
N PRO A 81 13.03 -17.41 -4.78
CA PRO A 81 13.20 -18.16 -6.02
C PRO A 81 12.82 -19.64 -5.85
N LEU A 82 12.84 -20.16 -4.62
CA LEU A 82 12.43 -21.53 -4.27
C LEU A 82 11.36 -21.46 -3.18
N LYS A 83 10.13 -21.89 -3.49
CA LYS A 83 9.03 -22.01 -2.53
C LYS A 83 9.24 -23.21 -1.62
N LEU A 84 10.07 -23.02 -0.60
CA LEU A 84 10.43 -24.06 0.38
C LEU A 84 9.39 -24.20 1.49
N LEU A 85 8.61 -23.15 1.74
CA LEU A 85 7.59 -23.11 2.77
C LEU A 85 6.22 -23.54 2.22
N ASP A 86 5.38 -24.07 3.11
CA ASP A 86 3.95 -24.24 2.79
C ASP A 86 3.32 -22.88 2.46
N ARG A 87 2.46 -22.85 1.44
CA ARG A 87 1.89 -21.59 0.92
C ARG A 87 1.12 -20.80 1.98
N ARG A 88 0.50 -21.45 2.98
CA ARG A 88 -0.20 -20.74 4.07
C ARG A 88 0.77 -20.01 4.97
N VAL A 89 1.93 -20.60 5.23
CA VAL A 89 3.00 -19.97 6.02
C VAL A 89 3.62 -18.82 5.24
N GLU A 90 3.89 -19.02 3.95
CA GLU A 90 4.38 -17.97 3.04
C GLU A 90 3.45 -16.75 3.03
N LEU A 91 2.14 -16.96 2.83
CA LEU A 91 1.13 -15.90 2.87
C LEU A 91 1.07 -15.19 4.23
N GLY A 92 1.22 -15.93 5.33
CA GLY A 92 1.27 -15.35 6.67
C GLY A 92 2.49 -14.43 6.87
N LEU A 93 3.65 -14.85 6.36
CA LEU A 93 4.88 -14.05 6.42
C LEU A 93 4.82 -12.83 5.49
N GLU A 94 4.27 -12.99 4.29
CA GLU A 94 4.00 -11.89 3.35
C GLU A 94 3.08 -10.85 3.99
N MET A 95 2.00 -11.29 4.64
CA MET A 95 1.06 -10.42 5.34
C MET A 95 1.75 -9.64 6.46
N ILE A 96 2.62 -10.30 7.24
CA ILE A 96 3.40 -9.64 8.30
C ILE A 96 4.34 -8.59 7.70
N ASN A 97 4.99 -8.89 6.58
CA ASN A 97 5.90 -7.96 5.91
C ASN A 97 5.16 -6.72 5.38
N ASP A 98 3.99 -6.91 4.75
CA ASP A 98 3.18 -5.80 4.21
C ASP A 98 2.62 -4.90 5.33
N LEU A 99 2.16 -5.52 6.42
CA LEU A 99 1.73 -4.79 7.62
C LEU A 99 2.91 -4.04 8.23
N ALA A 100 4.06 -4.69 8.40
CA ALA A 100 5.24 -4.07 8.99
C ALA A 100 5.66 -2.84 8.18
N MET A 101 5.71 -2.93 6.85
CA MET A 101 6.04 -1.82 5.97
C MET A 101 5.13 -0.60 6.23
N SER A 102 3.81 -0.80 6.34
CA SER A 102 2.87 0.30 6.60
C SER A 102 2.93 0.79 8.06
N LEU A 103 3.02 -0.12 9.03
CA LEU A 103 3.02 0.19 10.45
C LEU A 103 4.35 0.79 10.93
N THR A 104 5.42 0.71 10.16
CA THR A 104 6.68 1.42 10.46
C THR A 104 6.46 2.92 10.63
N VAL A 105 5.48 3.53 9.95
CA VAL A 105 5.12 4.94 10.16
C VAL A 105 4.68 5.18 11.60
N LEU A 106 3.81 4.33 12.15
CA LEU A 106 3.35 4.44 13.53
C LEU A 106 4.50 4.33 14.53
N TRP A 107 5.41 3.39 14.29
CA TRP A 107 6.63 3.22 15.10
C TRP A 107 7.55 4.45 15.02
N LEU A 108 7.75 5.03 13.83
CA LEU A 108 8.54 6.25 13.66
C LEU A 108 7.92 7.45 14.37
N GLN A 109 6.60 7.63 14.28
CA GLN A 109 5.91 8.70 15.01
C GLN A 109 6.05 8.54 16.52
N ALA A 110 5.93 7.31 17.04
CA ALA A 110 6.11 7.02 18.45
C ALA A 110 7.56 7.29 18.91
N MET A 111 8.56 6.83 18.13
CA MET A 111 9.97 7.05 18.45
C MET A 111 10.38 8.52 18.45
N THR A 112 9.88 9.29 17.50
CA THR A 112 10.22 10.70 17.34
C THR A 112 9.32 11.62 18.17
N SER A 113 8.22 11.09 18.72
CA SER A 113 7.13 11.86 19.32
C SER A 113 6.49 12.89 18.37
N ILE A 114 6.60 12.68 17.05
CA ILE A 114 6.05 13.56 16.00
C ILE A 114 4.89 12.84 15.32
N TRP A 115 3.65 13.31 15.55
CA TRP A 115 2.40 12.66 15.11
C TRP A 115 1.71 13.45 13.99
N ILE A 116 2.16 13.26 12.75
CA ILE A 116 1.70 14.03 11.57
C ILE A 116 0.60 13.27 10.80
N VAL A 117 0.78 11.96 10.64
CA VAL A 117 -0.16 11.06 9.98
C VAL A 117 -1.14 10.52 11.05
N PRO A 118 -2.46 10.73 10.86
CA PRO A 118 -3.45 10.19 11.80
C PRO A 118 -3.34 8.67 11.94
N THR A 119 -3.41 8.16 13.17
CA THR A 119 -3.28 6.72 13.46
C THR A 119 -4.32 5.91 12.70
N SER A 120 -5.55 6.39 12.64
CA SER A 120 -6.65 5.78 11.88
C SER A 120 -6.32 5.63 10.40
N VAL A 121 -5.62 6.60 9.80
CA VAL A 121 -5.21 6.55 8.39
C VAL A 121 -4.11 5.51 8.18
N ILE A 122 -3.13 5.44 9.08
CA ILE A 122 -2.08 4.43 9.03
C ILE A 122 -2.69 3.03 9.09
N LEU A 123 -3.59 2.77 10.05
CA LEU A 123 -4.24 1.48 10.21
C LEU A 123 -5.14 1.13 9.02
N PHE A 124 -5.90 2.10 8.53
CA PHE A 124 -6.78 1.93 7.38
C PHE A 124 -5.98 1.53 6.14
N TYR A 125 -4.91 2.27 5.86
CA TYR A 125 -4.07 1.98 4.70
C TYR A 125 -3.29 0.67 4.88
N ALA A 126 -2.77 0.38 6.07
CA ALA A 126 -2.05 -0.86 6.35
C ALA A 126 -2.91 -2.10 6.08
N ILE A 127 -4.15 -2.11 6.56
CA ILE A 127 -5.09 -3.22 6.35
C ILE A 127 -5.51 -3.28 4.87
N TRP A 128 -5.80 -2.13 4.27
CA TRP A 128 -6.22 -2.08 2.87
C TRP A 128 -5.12 -2.59 1.93
N TYR A 129 -3.93 -2.02 2.00
CA TYR A 129 -2.78 -2.43 1.19
C TYR A 129 -2.47 -3.92 1.36
N THR A 130 -2.33 -4.37 2.61
CA THR A 130 -2.03 -5.77 2.92
C THR A 130 -3.10 -6.70 2.36
N SER A 131 -4.39 -6.36 2.53
CA SER A 131 -5.45 -7.23 2.03
C SER A 131 -5.49 -7.27 0.50
N VAL A 132 -5.21 -6.16 -0.20
CA VAL A 132 -5.05 -6.17 -1.67
C VAL A 132 -3.92 -7.11 -2.07
N HIS A 133 -2.77 -6.96 -1.42
CA HIS A 133 -1.60 -7.76 -1.72
C HIS A 133 -1.88 -9.26 -1.49
N ILE A 134 -2.39 -9.64 -0.31
CA ILE A 134 -2.66 -11.03 0.02
C ILE A 134 -3.82 -11.61 -0.79
N VAL A 135 -4.98 -10.95 -0.82
CA VAL A 135 -6.19 -11.51 -1.44
C VAL A 135 -6.13 -11.38 -2.95
N ASN A 136 -5.95 -10.16 -3.47
CA ASN A 136 -6.06 -9.90 -4.90
C ASN A 136 -4.80 -10.36 -5.63
N TYR A 137 -3.61 -10.07 -5.09
CA TYR A 137 -2.38 -10.39 -5.81
C TYR A 137 -1.87 -11.79 -5.54
N SER A 138 -1.94 -12.25 -4.30
CA SER A 138 -1.31 -13.50 -3.87
C SER A 138 -2.24 -14.72 -3.92
N ILE A 139 -3.54 -14.57 -3.64
CA ILE A 139 -4.53 -15.66 -3.67
C ILE A 139 -5.25 -15.73 -5.02
N ILE A 140 -5.88 -14.63 -5.46
CA ILE A 140 -6.60 -14.56 -6.74
C ILE A 140 -5.61 -14.50 -7.90
N GLY A 141 -4.56 -13.69 -7.76
CA GLY A 141 -3.53 -13.48 -8.76
C GLY A 141 -3.80 -12.24 -9.61
N SER A 142 -2.89 -11.26 -9.55
CA SER A 142 -2.82 -10.15 -10.51
C SER A 142 -1.70 -10.39 -11.51
N GLN A 143 -1.92 -10.06 -12.78
CA GLN A 143 -0.88 -10.14 -13.81
C GLN A 143 0.23 -9.11 -13.56
N VAL A 144 -0.14 -7.88 -13.17
CA VAL A 144 0.80 -6.79 -12.83
C VAL A 144 1.76 -7.22 -11.74
N HIS A 145 1.23 -7.83 -10.68
CA HIS A 145 2.05 -8.34 -9.57
C HIS A 145 2.90 -9.56 -9.98
N LYS A 146 2.37 -10.49 -10.79
CA LYS A 146 3.19 -11.60 -11.32
C LYS A 146 4.36 -11.09 -12.17
N ASP A 147 4.17 -10.00 -12.90
CA ASP A 147 5.22 -9.42 -13.72
C ASP A 147 6.25 -8.65 -12.87
N HIS A 148 5.84 -8.06 -11.75
CA HIS A 148 6.76 -7.56 -10.72
C HIS A 148 7.71 -8.66 -10.22
N HIS A 149 7.18 -9.84 -9.88
CA HIS A 149 7.99 -10.99 -9.44
C HIS A 149 9.00 -11.48 -10.47
N LYS A 150 8.69 -11.33 -11.76
CA LYS A 150 9.62 -11.68 -12.86
C LYS A 150 10.61 -10.56 -13.15
N ASN A 151 10.17 -9.30 -13.03
CA ASN A 151 10.90 -8.10 -13.38
C ASN A 151 10.96 -7.17 -12.16
N VAL A 152 11.78 -7.54 -11.19
CA VAL A 152 11.86 -6.92 -9.84
C VAL A 152 12.17 -5.42 -9.83
N GLY A 153 12.59 -4.84 -10.96
CA GLY A 153 12.81 -3.41 -11.14
C GLY A 153 11.56 -2.60 -11.52
N THR A 154 10.38 -3.21 -11.59
CA THR A 154 9.14 -2.59 -12.11
C THR A 154 7.91 -2.96 -11.28
N ASN A 155 6.80 -2.22 -11.40
CA ASN A 155 5.51 -2.47 -10.74
C ASN A 155 5.59 -2.55 -9.20
N PHE A 156 6.10 -1.51 -8.55
CA PHE A 156 6.25 -1.48 -7.09
C PHE A 156 4.93 -1.23 -6.36
N GLY A 157 3.96 -0.60 -7.01
CA GLY A 157 2.65 -0.32 -6.47
C GLY A 157 2.63 0.77 -5.38
N PRO A 158 1.49 1.45 -5.16
CA PRO A 158 0.27 1.36 -5.96
C PRO A 158 0.46 1.89 -7.39
N ASP A 159 -0.28 1.34 -8.36
CA ASP A 159 -0.07 1.58 -9.80
C ASP A 159 -0.05 3.08 -10.18
N VAL A 160 -0.86 3.90 -9.52
CA VAL A 160 -0.86 5.36 -9.68
C VAL A 160 0.54 5.99 -9.49
N LEU A 161 1.34 5.46 -8.56
CA LEU A 161 2.70 5.92 -8.32
C LEU A 161 3.70 5.30 -9.29
N ASP A 162 3.49 4.06 -9.72
CA ASP A 162 4.28 3.49 -10.81
C ASP A 162 4.15 4.34 -12.08
N GLN A 163 2.92 4.76 -12.44
CA GLN A 163 2.69 5.60 -13.61
C GLN A 163 3.31 6.99 -13.46
N LEU A 164 3.24 7.56 -12.24
CA LEU A 164 3.83 8.85 -11.91
C LEU A 164 5.36 8.83 -12.04
N PHE A 165 6.01 7.76 -11.58
CA PHE A 165 7.46 7.61 -11.58
C PHE A 165 8.03 6.82 -12.76
N GLY A 166 7.17 6.31 -13.64
CA GLY A 166 7.55 5.53 -14.81
C GLY A 166 8.17 4.18 -14.47
N THR A 167 7.71 3.53 -13.39
CA THR A 167 8.21 2.22 -12.95
C THR A 167 7.31 1.06 -13.35
N ASN A 168 6.28 1.27 -14.15
CA ASN A 168 5.49 0.16 -14.69
C ASN A 168 6.31 -0.72 -15.64
N HIS A 169 6.01 -2.03 -15.65
CA HIS A 169 6.55 -2.96 -16.64
C HIS A 169 6.00 -2.65 -18.03
N GLU A 170 4.68 -2.49 -18.12
CA GLU A 170 3.95 -2.09 -19.32
C GLU A 170 3.21 -0.78 -19.05
N PRO A 171 3.03 0.11 -20.04
CA PRO A 171 2.38 1.41 -19.86
C PRO A 171 0.84 1.29 -19.79
N VAL A 172 0.34 0.28 -19.08
CA VAL A 172 -1.08 -0.01 -18.88
C VAL A 172 -1.47 0.33 -17.45
N LYS A 173 -2.57 1.05 -17.28
CA LYS A 173 -3.13 1.41 -15.98
C LYS A 173 -3.91 0.24 -15.42
N GLU A 174 -3.69 -0.11 -14.16
CA GLU A 174 -4.48 -1.11 -13.45
C GLU A 174 -5.84 -0.49 -13.06
N ASP A 175 -6.92 -1.23 -13.31
CA ASP A 175 -8.25 -0.88 -12.79
C ASP A 175 -8.27 -1.15 -11.28
N LEU A 176 -8.43 -0.10 -10.47
CA LEU A 176 -8.45 -0.21 -9.02
C LEU A 176 -9.86 -0.46 -8.45
N ILE A 177 -10.91 -0.44 -9.27
CA ILE A 177 -12.30 -0.69 -8.83
C ILE A 177 -12.44 -2.09 -8.19
N PRO A 178 -11.87 -3.18 -8.75
CA PRO A 178 -11.90 -4.50 -8.12
C PRO A 178 -11.25 -4.57 -6.73
N LEU A 179 -10.45 -3.56 -6.35
CA LEU A 179 -9.80 -3.46 -5.04
C LEU A 179 -10.66 -2.70 -4.00
N ALA A 180 -11.79 -2.12 -4.41
CA ALA A 180 -12.69 -1.39 -3.52
C ALA A 180 -13.29 -2.23 -2.38
N PRO A 181 -13.60 -3.54 -2.54
CA PRO A 181 -14.07 -4.37 -1.42
C PRO A 181 -13.06 -4.40 -0.26
N ASN A 182 -11.76 -4.50 -0.55
CA ASN A 182 -10.68 -4.48 0.44
C ASN A 182 -10.67 -3.16 1.22
N MET A 183 -10.85 -2.04 0.51
CA MET A 183 -10.94 -0.71 1.09
C MET A 183 -12.13 -0.59 2.05
N VAL A 184 -13.32 -1.01 1.64
CA VAL A 184 -14.54 -0.94 2.46
C VAL A 184 -14.40 -1.79 3.72
N ILE A 185 -13.84 -3.00 3.60
CA ILE A 185 -13.57 -3.88 4.75
C ILE A 185 -12.55 -3.25 5.69
N ALA A 186 -11.45 -2.71 5.17
CA ALA A 186 -10.44 -2.03 5.97
C ALA A 186 -11.02 -0.83 6.74
N PHE A 187 -11.85 -0.02 6.07
CA PHE A 187 -12.58 1.07 6.71
C PHE A 187 -13.45 0.55 7.86
N GLY A 188 -14.27 -0.47 7.62
CA GLY A 188 -15.15 -1.06 8.62
C GLY A 188 -14.38 -1.59 9.85
N ILE A 189 -13.26 -2.29 9.62
CA ILE A 189 -12.41 -2.80 10.70
C ILE A 189 -11.87 -1.65 11.56
N VAL A 190 -11.26 -0.64 10.95
CA VAL A 190 -10.68 0.49 11.70
C VAL A 190 -11.76 1.29 12.41
N PHE A 191 -12.90 1.51 11.76
CA PHE A 191 -14.03 2.18 12.37
C PHE A 191 -14.50 1.45 13.64
N LEU A 192 -14.72 0.14 13.55
CA LEU A 192 -15.13 -0.69 14.70
C LEU A 192 -14.07 -0.69 15.80
N LEU A 193 -12.80 -0.86 15.45
CA LEU A 193 -11.69 -0.79 16.41
C LEU A 193 -11.69 0.55 17.14
N LYS A 194 -11.91 1.67 16.41
CA LYS A 194 -11.95 3.01 17.00
C LYS A 194 -13.12 3.16 17.98
N GLN A 195 -14.28 2.61 17.67
CA GLN A 195 -15.42 2.62 18.58
C GLN A 195 -15.19 1.77 19.84
N CYS A 196 -14.51 0.62 19.71
CA CYS A 196 -14.21 -0.26 20.83
C CYS A 196 -13.14 0.31 21.76
N ILE A 197 -12.06 0.84 21.20
CA ILE A 197 -10.88 1.31 21.95
C ILE A 197 -11.01 2.78 22.35
N LYS A 198 -11.78 3.58 21.59
CA LYS A 198 -11.99 5.02 21.79
C LYS A 198 -10.70 5.84 21.75
N TRP A 199 -9.78 5.52 20.84
CA TRP A 199 -8.60 6.37 20.63
C TRP A 199 -8.98 7.66 19.90
N VAL A 200 -8.14 8.68 20.09
CA VAL A 200 -8.22 9.98 19.43
C VAL A 200 -6.99 10.11 18.52
N ASP A 201 -7.19 10.55 17.28
CA ASP A 201 -6.12 10.74 16.31
C ASP A 201 -5.21 11.93 16.60
#